data_AF-A0A428W560-F1
#
_entry.id   AF-A0A428W560-F1
#
_cell.length_a   1.000
_cell.length_b   1.000
_cell.length_c   1.000
_cell.angle_alpha   90.00
_cell.angle_beta   90.00
_cell.angle_gamma   90.00
#
_symmetry.space_group_name_H-M   'P 1'
#
loop_
_entity.id
_entity.type
_entity.pdbx_description
1 polymer ?
#
loop_
_entity_poly.entity_id
_entity_poly.type
_entity_poly.pdbx_seq_one_letter_code
_entity_poly.pdbx_strand_id
1 'polypeptide(L)'
;MSRDALYLVRAGRHGCFDRVVFDVNGPAEAGYAVHYVAVVTADPKGDPLPVPGAAALEVVVRAPALGTDDSGHQPGRVLAAIGDTLVSTPDWPSLRAVRFAGSFEGLSTFAVGIRAQLPFRVFTQLGPQDQVRRVVVGIAH
;
A
#
# COMPACT_ATOMS: atom_id res chain seq x y z
N MET A 1 -7.09 14.26 0.09
CA MET A 1 -6.27 13.44 1.00
C MET A 1 -7.14 13.09 2.18
N SER A 2 -7.14 11.85 2.63
CA SER A 2 -7.88 11.46 3.84
C SER A 2 -7.12 11.92 5.08
N ARG A 3 -7.86 12.23 6.15
CA ARG A 3 -7.30 12.38 7.51
C ARG A 3 -7.31 11.05 8.27
N ASP A 4 -8.09 10.08 7.82
CA ASP A 4 -8.13 8.74 8.37
C ASP A 4 -6.81 8.03 8.04
N ALA A 5 -6.23 7.35 9.03
CA ALA A 5 -4.93 6.73 8.88
C ALA A 5 -5.00 5.35 8.22
N LEU A 6 -4.00 5.05 7.39
CA LEU A 6 -3.74 3.71 6.89
C LEU A 6 -3.17 2.87 8.04
N TYR A 7 -3.83 1.76 8.36
CA TYR A 7 -3.47 0.94 9.52
C TYR A 7 -3.15 -0.51 9.16
N LEU A 8 -3.56 -0.99 7.98
CA LEU A 8 -3.30 -2.37 7.60
C LEU A 8 -2.95 -2.49 6.12
N VAL A 9 -1.92 -3.29 5.84
CA VAL A 9 -1.57 -3.75 4.51
C VAL A 9 -1.65 -5.26 4.51
N ARG A 10 -2.37 -5.81 3.54
CA ARG A 10 -2.57 -7.26 3.41
C ARG A 10 -2.61 -7.68 1.96
N ALA A 11 -2.32 -8.95 1.71
CA ALA A 11 -2.36 -9.51 0.38
C ALA A 11 -3.17 -10.80 0.30
N GLY A 12 -3.67 -11.11 -0.89
CA GLY A 12 -4.41 -12.34 -1.19
C GLY A 12 -4.13 -12.84 -2.60
N ARG A 13 -3.94 -14.14 -2.74
CA ARG A 13 -3.77 -14.81 -4.04
C ARG A 13 -5.13 -15.24 -4.58
N HIS A 14 -5.38 -14.99 -5.85
CA HIS A 14 -6.57 -15.45 -6.59
C HIS A 14 -6.14 -16.26 -7.82
N GLY A 15 -7.10 -16.82 -8.56
CA GLY A 15 -6.80 -17.68 -9.71
C GLY A 15 -6.12 -16.98 -10.89
N CYS A 16 -6.36 -15.67 -11.07
CA CYS A 16 -5.84 -14.91 -12.22
C CYS A 16 -5.08 -13.64 -11.82
N PHE A 17 -4.98 -13.33 -10.54
CA PHE A 17 -4.31 -12.14 -10.03
C PHE A 17 -3.89 -12.32 -8.57
N ASP A 18 -2.88 -11.57 -8.16
CA ASP A 18 -2.58 -11.32 -6.75
C ASP A 18 -3.13 -9.95 -6.37
N ARG A 19 -3.58 -9.80 -5.13
CA ARG A 19 -4.19 -8.57 -4.62
C ARG A 19 -3.40 -8.05 -3.43
N VAL A 20 -3.12 -6.75 -3.44
CA VAL A 20 -2.68 -5.98 -2.26
C VAL A 20 -3.82 -5.03 -1.86
N VAL A 21 -4.10 -4.95 -0.57
CA VAL A 21 -5.13 -4.07 -0.01
C VAL A 21 -4.51 -3.21 1.07
N PHE A 22 -4.78 -1.91 0.98
CA PHE A 22 -4.41 -0.90 1.96
C PHE A 22 -5.69 -0.41 2.63
N ASP A 23 -5.85 -0.76 3.92
CA ASP A 23 -7.03 -0.40 4.70
C ASP A 23 -6.78 0.95 5.43
N VAL A 24 -7.68 1.89 5.20
CA VAL A 24 -7.71 3.25 5.76
C VAL A 24 -8.85 3.33 6.76
N ASN A 25 -8.55 3.76 7.99
CA ASN A 25 -9.41 3.63 9.17
C ASN A 25 -10.55 4.67 9.22
N GLY A 26 -11.40 4.65 8.22
CA GLY A 26 -12.60 5.47 8.17
C GLY A 26 -13.19 5.55 6.77
N PRO A 27 -14.38 6.17 6.64
CA PRO A 27 -15.14 6.13 5.41
C PRO A 27 -14.69 7.16 4.37
N ALA A 28 -13.83 8.11 4.77
CA ALA A 28 -13.40 9.21 3.91
C ALA A 28 -12.76 8.69 2.61
N GLU A 29 -12.87 9.48 1.55
CA GLU A 29 -12.26 9.13 0.28
C GLU A 29 -10.73 9.17 0.37
N ALA A 30 -10.09 8.09 -0.05
CA ALA A 30 -8.65 7.96 -0.13
C ALA A 30 -8.22 7.82 -1.59
N GLY A 31 -7.61 8.88 -2.13
CA GLY A 31 -7.03 8.84 -3.48
C GLY A 31 -5.74 8.01 -3.51
N TYR A 32 -5.28 7.67 -4.71
CA TYR A 32 -4.04 6.92 -4.91
C TYR A 32 -3.32 7.36 -6.19
N ALA A 33 -2.02 7.04 -6.27
CA ALA A 33 -1.24 7.06 -7.50
C ALA A 33 -0.41 5.77 -7.54
N VAL A 34 -0.41 5.09 -8.69
CA VAL A 34 0.31 3.82 -8.87
C VAL A 34 0.98 3.82 -10.23
N HIS A 35 2.29 3.57 -10.24
CA HIS A 35 3.06 3.51 -11.47
C HIS A 35 4.32 2.66 -11.31
N TYR A 36 4.82 2.18 -12.45
CA TYR A 36 6.10 1.46 -12.49
C TYR A 36 7.26 2.44 -12.37
N VAL A 37 8.25 2.05 -11.57
CA VAL A 37 9.51 2.80 -11.40
C VAL A 37 10.69 1.83 -11.45
N ALA A 38 11.88 2.35 -11.76
CA ALA A 38 13.11 1.56 -11.69
C ALA A 38 13.44 1.15 -10.25
N VAL A 39 13.24 2.07 -9.30
CA VAL A 39 13.37 1.85 -7.87
C VAL A 39 12.42 2.83 -7.16
N VAL A 40 11.75 2.37 -6.11
CA VAL A 40 10.92 3.23 -5.26
C VAL A 40 11.86 3.98 -4.32
N THR A 41 11.59 5.26 -4.05
CA THR A 41 12.36 6.04 -3.07
C THR A 41 11.57 6.19 -1.78
N ALA A 42 12.26 6.21 -0.64
CA ALA A 42 11.66 6.37 0.66
C ALA A 42 11.39 7.85 0.99
N ASP A 43 10.22 8.14 1.54
CA ASP A 43 9.83 9.47 1.98
C ASP A 43 10.40 9.80 3.36
N PRO A 44 10.73 11.08 3.66
CA PRO A 44 10.88 12.20 2.72
C PRO A 44 12.30 12.29 2.14
N LYS A 45 13.24 11.48 2.63
CA LYS A 45 14.68 11.63 2.37
C LYS A 45 15.07 11.33 0.91
N GLY A 46 14.27 10.53 0.20
CA GLY A 46 14.53 10.12 -1.18
C GLY A 46 15.51 8.96 -1.31
N ASP A 47 15.82 8.25 -0.22
CA ASP A 47 16.73 7.10 -0.27
C ASP A 47 16.13 5.97 -1.12
N PRO A 48 16.87 5.37 -2.06
CA PRO A 48 16.37 4.23 -2.83
C PRO A 48 15.98 3.06 -1.92
N LEU A 49 14.80 2.49 -2.17
CA LEU A 49 14.26 1.35 -1.45
C LEU A 49 14.00 0.18 -2.42
N PRO A 50 14.99 -0.71 -2.64
CA PRO A 50 14.81 -1.89 -3.47
C PRO A 50 13.73 -2.82 -2.93
N VAL A 51 13.02 -3.56 -3.79
CA VAL A 51 12.00 -4.53 -3.37
C VAL A 51 12.17 -5.83 -4.15
N PRO A 52 11.95 -7.01 -3.54
CA PRO A 52 12.05 -8.29 -4.24
C PRO A 52 11.20 -8.35 -5.51
N GLY A 53 11.75 -8.88 -6.61
CA GLY A 53 11.07 -8.99 -7.90
C GLY A 53 11.90 -8.43 -9.05
N ALA A 54 11.36 -8.52 -10.27
CA ALA A 54 11.99 -7.97 -11.47
C ALA A 54 11.36 -6.64 -11.93
N ALA A 55 10.28 -6.20 -11.29
CA ALA A 55 9.73 -4.86 -11.46
C ALA A 55 9.22 -4.32 -10.12
N ALA A 56 9.20 -2.99 -9.99
CA ALA A 56 8.73 -2.29 -8.81
C ALA A 56 7.55 -1.36 -9.17
N LEU A 57 6.46 -1.51 -8.43
CA LEU A 57 5.35 -0.57 -8.42
C LEU A 57 5.52 0.37 -7.23
N GLU A 58 5.57 1.67 -7.50
CA GLU A 58 5.34 2.67 -6.47
C GLU A 58 3.83 2.81 -6.25
N VAL A 59 3.39 2.62 -5.02
CA VAL A 59 2.00 2.82 -4.62
C VAL A 59 1.96 3.93 -3.59
N VAL A 60 1.36 5.06 -3.95
CA VAL A 60 1.12 6.18 -3.04
C VAL A 60 -0.37 6.19 -2.69
N VAL A 61 -0.67 6.07 -1.40
CA VAL A 61 -2.02 6.25 -0.85
C VAL A 61 -2.11 7.63 -0.21
N ARG A 62 -3.12 8.42 -0.57
CA ARG A 62 -3.34 9.77 -0.02
C ARG A 62 -4.03 9.71 1.35
N ALA A 63 -3.37 9.05 2.29
CA ALA A 63 -3.75 8.93 3.69
C ALA A 63 -2.47 8.84 4.55
N PRO A 64 -2.44 9.44 5.75
CA PRO A 64 -1.29 9.31 6.66
C PRO A 64 -1.14 7.88 7.19
N ALA A 65 0.08 7.47 7.53
CA ALA A 65 0.36 6.18 8.18
C ALA A 65 0.37 6.25 9.72
N LEU A 66 0.14 7.44 10.29
CA LEU A 66 0.00 7.70 11.71
C LEU A 66 -1.43 8.13 12.01
N GLY A 67 -2.11 7.39 12.89
CA GLY A 67 -3.41 7.78 13.41
C GLY A 67 -3.30 8.95 14.37
N THR A 68 -4.06 10.01 14.13
CA THR A 68 -4.34 11.05 15.13
C THR A 68 -5.50 10.64 16.03
N ASP A 69 -5.76 11.41 17.08
CA ASP A 69 -6.93 11.29 17.96
C ASP A 69 -8.26 11.16 17.18
N ASP A 70 -8.39 11.88 16.07
CA ASP A 70 -9.57 11.85 15.21
C ASP A 70 -9.60 10.70 14.17
N SER A 71 -8.58 9.82 14.12
CA SER A 71 -8.42 8.78 13.08
C SER A 71 -9.22 7.49 13.30
N GLY A 72 -10.46 7.58 13.80
CA GLY A 72 -11.36 6.42 13.97
C GLY A 72 -10.90 5.41 15.03
N HIS A 73 -11.16 4.11 14.82
CA HIS A 73 -11.05 3.05 15.84
C HIS A 73 -9.62 2.73 16.37
N GLN A 74 -8.56 3.41 15.92
CA GLN A 74 -7.17 3.09 16.27
C GLN A 74 -6.26 4.35 16.33
N PRO A 75 -6.54 5.30 17.24
CA PRO A 75 -5.70 6.49 17.39
C PRO A 75 -4.29 6.13 17.89
N GLY A 76 -3.27 6.87 17.46
CA GLY A 76 -1.88 6.74 17.93
C GLY A 76 -1.10 5.53 17.40
N ARG A 77 -1.67 4.74 16.49
CA ARG A 77 -0.99 3.59 15.89
C ARG A 77 -0.11 4.02 14.72
N VAL A 78 1.17 3.65 14.78
CA VAL A 78 2.10 3.73 13.66
C VAL A 78 1.96 2.46 12.81
N LEU A 79 1.86 2.62 11.49
CA LEU A 79 1.78 1.48 10.57
C LEU A 79 3.03 0.59 10.62
N ALA A 80 4.21 1.18 10.37
CA ALA A 80 5.50 0.49 10.24
C ALA A 80 6.66 1.50 10.21
N ALA A 81 7.89 1.01 10.33
CA ALA A 81 9.09 1.79 10.06
C ALA A 81 9.46 1.75 8.57
N ILE A 82 10.14 2.79 8.07
CA ILE A 82 10.64 2.82 6.69
C ILE A 82 11.55 1.60 6.46
N GLY A 83 11.28 0.86 5.40
CA GLY A 83 12.02 -0.32 5.00
C GLY A 83 11.45 -1.65 5.52
N ASP A 84 10.48 -1.62 6.43
CA ASP A 84 9.81 -2.83 6.90
C ASP A 84 9.12 -3.56 5.75
N THR A 85 9.18 -4.89 5.77
CA THR A 85 8.44 -5.75 4.84
C THR A 85 7.09 -6.08 5.46
N LEU A 86 6.00 -5.56 4.88
CA LEU A 86 4.63 -5.75 5.36
C LEU A 86 4.01 -7.05 4.81
N VAL A 87 4.44 -7.45 3.62
CA VAL A 87 3.99 -8.66 2.94
C VAL A 87 5.21 -9.31 2.28
N SER A 88 5.38 -10.62 2.43
CA SER A 88 6.41 -11.43 1.76
C SER A 88 5.77 -12.67 1.13
N THR A 89 5.85 -12.78 -0.19
CA THR A 89 5.21 -13.84 -0.99
C THR A 89 6.11 -14.31 -2.14
N PRO A 90 7.33 -14.78 -1.89
CA PRO A 90 8.29 -15.12 -2.95
C PRO A 90 7.75 -16.15 -3.95
N ASP A 91 6.90 -17.08 -3.48
CA ASP A 91 6.37 -18.20 -4.26
C ASP A 91 5.02 -17.91 -4.94
N TRP A 92 4.50 -16.69 -4.86
CA TRP A 92 3.25 -16.34 -5.52
C TRP A 92 3.44 -16.13 -7.02
N PRO A 93 2.39 -16.22 -7.84
CA PRO A 93 2.55 -16.04 -9.28
C PRO A 93 3.08 -14.66 -9.65
N SER A 94 2.65 -13.58 -8.98
CA SER A 94 2.94 -12.21 -9.43
C SER A 94 3.59 -11.34 -8.35
N LEU A 95 2.98 -11.27 -7.17
CA LEU A 95 3.47 -10.47 -6.05
C LEU A 95 4.70 -11.13 -5.41
N ARG A 96 5.69 -10.35 -4.99
CA ARG A 96 6.88 -10.83 -4.30
C ARG A 96 6.99 -10.26 -2.89
N ALA A 97 6.78 -8.96 -2.74
CA ALA A 97 6.77 -8.30 -1.44
C ALA A 97 6.06 -6.95 -1.49
N VAL A 98 5.68 -6.45 -0.31
CA VAL A 98 5.28 -5.06 -0.10
C VAL A 98 6.12 -4.50 1.04
N ARG A 99 6.83 -3.41 0.79
CA ARG A 99 7.64 -2.69 1.78
C ARG A 99 7.10 -1.30 2.03
N PHE A 100 7.19 -0.83 3.26
CA PHE A 100 6.80 0.54 3.60
C PHE A 100 7.91 1.51 3.21
N ALA A 101 7.61 2.47 2.33
CA ALA A 101 8.55 3.50 1.88
C ALA A 101 8.42 4.80 2.68
N GLY A 102 7.47 4.89 3.60
CA GLY A 102 7.33 6.02 4.51
C GLY A 102 6.00 6.73 4.38
N SER A 103 5.79 7.70 5.26
CA SER A 103 4.66 8.61 5.19
C SER A 103 5.09 10.01 5.51
N PHE A 104 4.73 10.95 4.64
CA PHE A 104 5.08 12.36 4.75
C PHE A 104 3.96 13.22 4.19
N GLU A 105 3.63 14.33 4.87
CA GLU A 105 2.55 15.25 4.51
C GLU A 105 1.19 14.57 4.21
N GLY A 106 0.95 13.42 4.86
CA GLY A 106 -0.25 12.59 4.74
C GLY A 106 -0.38 11.80 3.42
N LEU A 107 0.74 11.62 2.74
CA LEU A 107 0.92 10.57 1.75
C LEU A 107 1.60 9.38 2.42
N SER A 108 1.23 8.16 2.04
CA SER A 108 1.91 6.94 2.45
C SER A 108 2.37 6.20 1.21
N THR A 109 3.67 5.94 1.12
CA THR A 109 4.30 5.32 -0.05
C THR A 109 4.70 3.90 0.27
N PHE A 110 4.51 3.01 -0.70
CA PHE A 110 4.81 1.60 -0.61
C PHE A 110 5.59 1.14 -1.84
N ALA A 111 6.63 0.35 -1.60
CA ALA A 111 7.33 -0.36 -2.64
C ALA A 111 6.71 -1.75 -2.82
N VAL A 112 6.07 -1.99 -3.96
CA VAL A 112 5.45 -3.27 -4.28
C VAL A 112 6.30 -3.99 -5.32
N GLY A 113 6.93 -5.07 -4.89
CA GLY A 113 7.78 -5.88 -5.72
C GLY A 113 7.00 -6.97 -6.43
N ILE A 114 7.21 -7.09 -7.73
CA ILE A 114 6.47 -8.02 -8.59
C ILE A 114 7.41 -8.78 -9.53
N ARG A 115 6.98 -9.95 -10.01
CA ARG A 115 7.84 -10.85 -10.79
C ARG A 115 8.35 -10.28 -12.11
N ALA A 116 7.59 -9.36 -12.71
CA ALA A 116 7.83 -8.72 -14.01
C ALA A 116 6.83 -7.56 -14.16
N GLN A 117 7.01 -6.68 -15.13
CA GLN A 117 6.03 -5.64 -15.43
C GLN A 117 4.74 -6.26 -15.98
N LEU A 118 3.71 -6.33 -15.14
CA LEU A 118 2.45 -7.01 -15.41
C LEU A 118 1.28 -6.00 -15.45
N PRO A 119 0.20 -6.29 -16.19
CA PRO A 119 -1.03 -5.52 -16.09
C PRO A 119 -1.53 -5.48 -14.65
N PHE A 120 -1.95 -4.31 -14.20
CA PHE A 120 -2.57 -4.14 -12.90
C PHE A 120 -3.81 -3.25 -13.01
N ARG A 121 -4.69 -3.36 -12.01
CA ARG A 121 -5.83 -2.48 -11.82
C ARG A 121 -5.83 -1.94 -10.40
N VAL A 122 -6.32 -0.71 -10.24
CA VAL A 122 -6.46 -0.07 -8.93
C VAL A 122 -7.85 0.51 -8.81
N PHE A 123 -8.44 0.40 -7.62
CA PHE A 123 -9.72 1.02 -7.29
C PHE A 123 -9.85 1.22 -5.79
N THR A 124 -10.83 2.04 -5.40
CA THR A 124 -11.20 2.22 -4.00
C THR A 124 -12.54 1.54 -3.71
N GLN A 125 -12.70 1.07 -2.48
CA GLN A 125 -13.95 0.46 -2.01
C GLN A 125 -14.18 0.83 -0.54
N LEU A 126 -15.38 1.29 -0.22
CA LEU A 126 -15.84 1.43 1.16
C LEU A 126 -16.46 0.12 1.65
N GLY A 127 -16.07 -0.35 2.83
CA GLY A 127 -16.73 -1.49 3.46
C GLY A 127 -18.08 -1.08 4.04
N PRO A 128 -19.18 -1.73 3.65
CA PRO A 128 -20.51 -1.32 4.10
C PRO A 128 -20.74 -1.59 5.59
N GLN A 129 -20.06 -2.59 6.15
CA GLN A 129 -20.24 -3.02 7.54
C GLN A 129 -19.24 -2.38 8.51
N ASP A 130 -17.98 -2.25 8.11
CA ASP A 130 -16.90 -1.76 8.96
C ASP A 130 -16.55 -0.28 8.73
N GLN A 131 -17.14 0.35 7.70
CA GLN A 131 -16.84 1.73 7.30
C GLN A 131 -15.35 1.98 7.03
N VAL A 132 -14.60 0.93 6.67
CA VAL A 132 -13.18 1.01 6.31
C VAL A 132 -13.05 1.27 4.82
N ARG A 133 -12.36 2.37 4.45
CA ARG A 133 -11.96 2.64 3.08
C ARG A 133 -10.78 1.76 2.70
N ARG A 134 -10.82 1.17 1.51
CA ARG A 134 -9.76 0.30 0.99
C ARG A 134 -9.27 0.84 -0.33
N VAL A 135 -7.95 0.93 -0.49
CA VAL A 135 -7.30 1.03 -1.80
C VAL A 135 -6.86 -0.38 -2.18
N VAL A 136 -7.31 -0.86 -3.34
CA VAL A 136 -7.07 -2.22 -3.79
C VAL A 136 -6.25 -2.21 -5.07
N VAL A 137 -5.11 -2.90 -5.05
CA VAL A 137 -4.25 -3.12 -6.22
C VAL A 137 -4.34 -4.60 -6.60
N GLY A 138 -4.77 -4.89 -7.83
CA GLY A 138 -4.78 -6.25 -8.38
C GLY A 138 -3.76 -6.38 -9.50
N ILE A 139 -2.86 -7.36 -9.42
CA ILE A 139 -1.75 -7.62 -10.34
C ILE A 139 -2.01 -8.94 -11.06
N ALA A 140 -2.10 -8.92 -12.39
CA ALA A 140 -2.42 -10.09 -13.19
C ALA A 140 -1.34 -11.18 -13.11
N HIS A 141 -1.75 -12.45 -13.25
CA HIS A 141 -0.86 -13.61 -13.36
C HIS A 141 -0.19 -13.75 -14.71
#